data_AF-A0A961ESI4-F1
#
_entry.id   AF-A0A961ESI4-F1
#
_cell.length_a   1.000
_cell.length_b   1.000
_cell.length_c   1.000
_cell.angle_alpha   90.00
_cell.angle_beta   90.00
_cell.angle_gamma   90.00
#
_symmetry.space_group_name_H-M   'P 1'
#
loop_
_entity.id
_entity.type
_entity.pdbx_description
1 polymer ?
#
loop_
_entity_poly.entity_id
_entity_poly.type
_entity_poly.pdbx_seq_one_letter_code
_entity_poly.pdbx_strand_id
1 'polypeptide(L)'
;MKFSLHLENSELSSREKSLTHLLIRVETPPVMDSPDRRPLIVGLAIDKSKSMYGEKMQSVIEAASALVNWLTRHDQLTIVAYDTNIEVVQPLIPLTDKYSVTKKIEQIRVGSSTNLSGGWLQALRTVESAKADNGYKRVILLTDGMANTGVVSPNELKKIAKDHYNRGISTTTIGFGRDFSETLLKDIATAGGGNFYFIEGPEQAHEVFFREFGDIAALFGQGLEVRLRMAPGVSVKEFLSDVPHDYRDRQTGEGSTDSSQETKKDLILRPGDLRSDDLRNLVLVLEVDGAAAAAASGQPLVEAELSFYNLQEDSKMEQHSANLAGKFSESPTEERNQDVRLESLLAASSKAMMEASRISGERDLGAARDVIRQAIQRLNNNREVEPETIDRMIGRLSDMERNLEDNLIIARKQMMAGASDSRAFRSVYKAEAGVHNRILEHSLEGQLDLYKCPEVKNLVRRHLENGYRFMIFDMTDLSYVDSSGIGTMIQISNWLKNRGGLLILVNVQGNVEKLFQMSKLDEFFVFKDTVASARLFLQEIIQSAEESRG
;
A
#
# COMPACT_ATOMS: atom_id res chain seq x y z
N MET A 1 -1.97 20.14 -9.95
CA MET A 1 -2.57 18.82 -10.26
C MET A 1 -2.80 18.72 -11.77
N LYS A 2 -2.67 17.53 -12.36
CA LYS A 2 -3.10 17.26 -13.74
C LYS A 2 -4.11 16.13 -13.73
N PHE A 3 -5.15 16.28 -14.54
CA PHE A 3 -6.21 15.29 -14.72
C PHE A 3 -6.42 15.07 -16.21
N SER A 4 -6.31 13.83 -16.67
CA SER A 4 -6.38 13.51 -18.09
C SER A 4 -7.03 12.16 -18.37
N LEU A 5 -7.58 12.04 -19.58
CA LEU A 5 -8.23 10.85 -20.10
C LEU A 5 -7.53 10.42 -21.39
N HIS A 6 -7.28 9.13 -21.54
CA HIS A 6 -6.64 8.57 -22.72
C HIS A 6 -7.37 7.30 -23.17
N LEU A 7 -7.48 7.12 -24.49
CA LEU A 7 -8.05 5.92 -25.09
C LEU A 7 -6.91 5.06 -25.67
N GLU A 8 -7.04 3.74 -25.60
CA GLU A 8 -6.07 2.84 -26.25
C GLU A 8 -6.12 3.01 -27.77
N ASN A 9 -7.32 3.00 -28.35
CA ASN A 9 -7.48 3.06 -29.80
C ASN A 9 -7.47 4.52 -30.27
N SER A 10 -6.62 4.83 -31.26
CA SER A 10 -6.62 6.15 -31.89
C SER A 10 -7.88 6.42 -32.71
N GLU A 11 -8.48 5.36 -33.27
CA GLU A 11 -9.77 5.39 -33.99
C GLU A 11 -10.64 4.20 -33.58
N LEU A 12 -11.96 4.40 -33.57
CA LEU A 12 -12.97 3.40 -33.30
C LEU A 12 -13.79 3.11 -34.56
N SER A 13 -14.37 1.92 -34.64
CA SER A 13 -15.29 1.59 -35.74
C SER A 13 -16.52 2.49 -35.67
N SER A 14 -16.95 3.00 -36.82
CA SER A 14 -18.21 3.76 -36.98
C SER A 14 -19.42 2.86 -37.25
N ARG A 15 -19.22 1.56 -37.45
CA ARG A 15 -20.28 0.62 -37.85
C ARG A 15 -20.52 -0.50 -36.84
N GLU A 16 -19.45 -1.00 -36.26
CA GLU A 16 -19.48 -2.19 -35.41
C GLU A 16 -19.22 -1.82 -33.96
N LYS A 17 -19.64 -2.72 -33.06
CA LYS A 17 -19.26 -2.64 -31.65
C LYS A 17 -17.78 -3.00 -31.49
N SER A 18 -17.06 -2.20 -30.73
CA SER A 18 -15.66 -2.47 -30.39
C SER A 18 -15.40 -2.33 -28.89
N LEU A 19 -14.36 -3.02 -28.42
CA LEU A 19 -13.83 -2.84 -27.08
C LEU A 19 -12.60 -1.93 -27.13
N THR A 20 -12.46 -1.07 -26.14
CA THR A 20 -11.29 -0.19 -25.98
C THR A 20 -11.01 0.06 -24.51
N HIS A 21 -9.76 0.39 -24.15
CA HIS A 21 -9.41 0.74 -22.78
C HIS A 21 -9.41 2.26 -22.60
N LEU A 22 -10.03 2.71 -21.52
CA LEU A 22 -9.98 4.07 -21.02
C LEU A 22 -9.01 4.14 -19.84
N LEU A 23 -7.97 4.96 -19.97
CA LEU A 23 -7.09 5.34 -18.87
C LEU A 23 -7.50 6.71 -18.35
N ILE A 24 -7.76 6.79 -17.05
CA ILE A 24 -7.98 8.01 -16.29
C ILE A 24 -6.74 8.22 -15.42
N ARG A 25 -6.01 9.30 -15.67
CA ARG A 25 -4.76 9.62 -14.97
C ARG A 25 -4.90 10.87 -14.14
N VAL A 26 -4.53 10.75 -12.87
CA VAL A 26 -4.50 11.83 -11.89
C VAL A 26 -3.07 11.98 -11.36
N GLU A 27 -2.46 13.14 -11.61
CA GLU A 27 -1.13 13.50 -11.12
C GLU A 27 -1.25 14.65 -10.11
N THR A 28 -0.75 14.42 -8.91
CA THR A 28 -0.72 15.44 -7.84
C THR A 28 0.62 16.17 -7.85
N PRO A 29 0.66 17.43 -7.36
CA PRO A 29 1.93 18.15 -7.24
C PRO A 29 2.84 17.48 -6.21
N PRO A 30 4.17 17.70 -6.30
CA PRO A 30 5.11 17.22 -5.28
C PRO A 30 4.79 17.87 -3.93
N VAL A 31 5.30 17.25 -2.86
CA VAL A 31 5.17 17.80 -1.51
C VAL A 31 5.70 19.22 -1.50
N MET A 32 4.83 20.19 -1.21
CA MET A 32 5.29 21.53 -0.88
C MET A 32 5.88 21.47 0.54
N ASP A 33 7.13 21.90 0.71
CA ASP A 33 7.74 22.14 2.02
C ASP A 33 6.96 23.25 2.74
N SER A 34 5.78 22.92 3.26
CA SER A 34 5.04 23.78 4.17
C SER A 34 5.46 23.43 5.59
N PRO A 35 6.07 24.36 6.34
CA PRO A 35 6.33 24.17 7.76
C PRO A 35 5.04 23.99 8.59
N ASP A 36 3.88 24.31 8.01
CA ASP A 36 2.55 24.11 8.58
C ASP A 36 1.83 22.96 7.87
N ARG A 37 2.26 21.71 8.13
CA ARG A 37 1.37 20.58 7.86
C ARG A 37 0.21 20.61 8.86
N ARG A 38 -0.99 20.24 8.41
CA ARG A 38 -2.15 20.21 9.29
C ARG A 38 -1.94 19.27 10.49
N PRO A 39 -2.51 19.60 11.66
CA PRO A 39 -2.56 18.69 12.79
C PRO A 39 -3.15 17.35 12.39
N LEU A 40 -2.47 16.27 12.74
CA LEU A 40 -3.00 14.92 12.64
C LEU A 40 -3.79 14.60 13.92
N ILE A 41 -4.94 13.98 13.75
CA ILE A 41 -5.80 13.49 14.83
C ILE A 41 -5.88 11.98 14.63
N VAL A 42 -5.01 11.26 15.35
CA VAL A 42 -4.78 9.84 15.12
C VAL A 42 -5.42 9.01 16.24
N GLY A 43 -6.18 7.99 15.86
CA GLY A 43 -6.66 6.94 16.76
C GLY A 43 -5.94 5.63 16.49
N LEU A 44 -5.19 5.13 17.47
CA LEU A 44 -4.51 3.85 17.36
C LEU A 44 -5.33 2.78 18.11
N ALA A 45 -5.92 1.84 17.37
CA ALA A 45 -6.62 0.69 17.94
C ALA A 45 -5.69 -0.53 17.91
N ILE A 46 -5.19 -0.93 19.08
CA ILE A 46 -4.22 -2.02 19.26
C ILE A 46 -4.93 -3.27 19.78
N ASP A 47 -4.93 -4.33 18.98
CA ASP A 47 -5.24 -5.66 19.47
C ASP A 47 -4.19 -6.12 20.50
N LYS A 48 -4.65 -6.44 21.71
CA LYS A 48 -3.86 -7.05 22.78
C LYS A 48 -4.37 -8.43 23.13
N SER A 49 -5.00 -9.15 22.21
CA SER A 49 -5.41 -10.55 22.41
C SER A 49 -4.23 -11.49 22.59
N LYS A 50 -4.49 -12.72 23.04
CA LYS A 50 -3.45 -13.71 23.33
C LYS A 50 -2.59 -14.07 22.11
N SER A 51 -3.15 -14.02 20.90
CA SER A 51 -2.44 -14.33 19.66
C SER A 51 -1.31 -13.35 19.35
N MET A 52 -1.41 -12.11 19.86
CA MET A 52 -0.38 -11.09 19.73
C MET A 52 0.87 -11.35 20.59
N TYR A 53 0.92 -12.42 21.40
CA TYR A 53 2.03 -12.68 22.31
C TYR A 53 3.40 -12.79 21.61
N GLY A 54 4.45 -12.38 22.32
CA GLY A 54 5.83 -12.49 21.86
C GLY A 54 6.22 -11.35 20.90
N GLU A 55 6.87 -11.71 19.80
CA GLU A 55 7.47 -10.75 18.88
C GLU A 55 6.44 -9.84 18.19
N LYS A 56 5.19 -10.31 17.97
CA LYS A 56 4.13 -9.49 17.36
C LYS A 56 3.81 -8.26 18.22
N MET A 57 3.48 -8.48 19.50
CA MET A 57 3.23 -7.38 20.44
C MET A 57 4.46 -6.48 20.57
N GLN A 58 5.67 -7.05 20.64
CA GLN A 58 6.90 -6.27 20.70
C GLN A 58 7.02 -5.31 19.50
N SER A 59 6.79 -5.79 18.27
CA SER A 59 6.78 -4.94 17.08
C SER A 59 5.69 -3.88 17.10
N VAL A 60 4.50 -4.19 17.63
CA VAL A 60 3.43 -3.20 17.80
C VAL A 60 3.81 -2.10 18.77
N ILE A 61 4.41 -2.45 19.91
CA ILE A 61 4.90 -1.48 20.91
C ILE A 61 5.98 -0.59 20.31
N GLU A 62 6.95 -1.17 19.60
CA GLU A 62 8.02 -0.43 18.93
C GLU A 62 7.47 0.54 17.88
N ALA A 63 6.57 0.07 17.02
CA ALA A 63 5.94 0.87 15.99
C ALA A 63 5.03 1.98 16.53
N ALA A 64 4.21 1.69 17.54
CA ALA A 64 3.37 2.67 18.20
C ALA A 64 4.23 3.76 18.89
N SER A 65 5.36 3.37 19.48
CA SER A 65 6.33 4.30 20.07
C SER A 65 7.01 5.16 18.99
N ALA A 66 7.35 4.58 17.84
CA ALA A 66 7.87 5.31 16.69
C ALA A 66 6.86 6.34 16.17
N LEU A 67 5.57 5.98 16.08
CA LEU A 67 4.49 6.91 15.72
C LEU A 67 4.42 8.10 16.69
N VAL A 68 4.46 7.85 18.01
CA VAL A 68 4.48 8.91 19.04
C VAL A 68 5.67 9.85 18.83
N ASN A 69 6.83 9.29 18.50
CA ASN A 69 8.04 10.09 18.27
C ASN A 69 7.97 10.90 16.96
N TRP A 70 7.35 10.35 15.93
CA TRP A 70 7.18 10.99 14.62
C TRP A 70 6.13 12.12 14.64
N LEU A 71 5.01 11.93 15.35
CA LEU A 71 3.98 12.97 15.52
C LEU A 71 4.56 14.23 16.18
N THR A 72 4.04 15.40 15.87
CA THR A 72 4.48 16.67 16.45
C THR A 72 3.62 17.06 17.66
N ARG A 73 4.04 18.08 18.41
CA ARG A 73 3.24 18.65 19.52
C ARG A 73 1.89 19.23 19.08
N HIS A 74 1.71 19.48 17.78
CA HIS A 74 0.48 20.00 17.20
C HIS A 74 -0.52 18.88 16.89
N ASP A 75 -0.08 17.63 16.85
CA ASP A 75 -0.92 16.46 16.61
C ASP A 75 -1.62 15.99 17.89
N GLN A 76 -2.74 15.29 17.72
CA GLN A 76 -3.49 14.64 18.78
C GLN A 76 -3.48 13.13 18.57
N LEU A 77 -3.25 12.38 19.65
CA LEU A 77 -3.22 10.92 19.61
C LEU A 77 -4.12 10.34 20.70
N THR A 78 -4.94 9.36 20.33
CA THR A 78 -5.58 8.44 21.28
C THR A 78 -5.11 7.02 21.02
N ILE A 79 -4.96 6.25 22.09
CA ILE A 79 -4.56 4.84 22.03
C ILE A 79 -5.62 4.04 22.75
N VAL A 80 -6.22 3.11 22.01
CA VAL A 80 -7.23 2.18 22.48
C VAL A 80 -6.63 0.78 22.37
N ALA A 81 -6.35 0.14 23.51
CA ALA A 81 -5.94 -1.26 23.53
C ALA A 81 -7.17 -2.14 23.79
N TYR A 82 -7.33 -3.22 23.03
CA TYR A 82 -8.51 -4.08 23.15
C TYR A 82 -8.16 -5.57 23.16
N ASP A 83 -8.85 -6.32 24.00
CA ASP A 83 -8.95 -7.78 23.93
C ASP A 83 -10.45 -8.14 24.00
N THR A 84 -10.92 -8.86 25.02
CA THR A 84 -12.35 -8.89 25.39
C THR A 84 -12.83 -7.51 25.85
N ASN A 85 -11.97 -6.78 26.57
CA ASN A 85 -12.27 -5.46 27.13
C ASN A 85 -11.63 -4.37 26.27
N ILE A 86 -12.24 -3.19 26.26
CA ILE A 86 -11.75 -2.01 25.54
C ILE A 86 -11.18 -1.04 26.57
N GLU A 87 -9.92 -0.65 26.39
CA GLU A 87 -9.20 0.22 27.31
C GLU A 87 -8.65 1.43 26.55
N VAL A 88 -9.01 2.64 26.99
CA VAL A 88 -8.40 3.87 26.48
C VAL A 88 -7.12 4.14 27.26
N VAL A 89 -6.01 3.63 26.74
CA VAL A 89 -4.66 3.78 27.33
C VAL A 89 -4.22 5.24 27.32
N GLN A 90 -4.56 5.96 26.24
CA GLN A 90 -4.25 7.38 26.08
C GLN A 90 -5.49 8.11 25.55
N PRO A 91 -6.07 9.07 26.31
CA PRO A 91 -7.15 9.91 25.79
C PRO A 91 -6.65 10.84 24.69
N LEU A 92 -7.55 11.28 23.82
CA LEU A 92 -7.21 12.18 22.71
C LEU A 92 -6.84 13.57 23.24
N ILE A 93 -5.54 13.85 23.27
CA ILE A 93 -4.98 15.14 23.70
C ILE A 93 -3.82 15.51 22.77
N PRO A 94 -3.46 16.81 22.70
CA PRO A 94 -2.23 17.24 22.03
C PRO A 94 -0.99 16.53 22.58
N LEU A 95 -0.09 16.10 21.69
CA LEU A 95 1.04 15.25 22.04
C LEU A 95 2.24 16.06 22.57
N THR A 96 2.05 16.71 23.72
CA THR A 96 3.10 17.52 24.37
C THR A 96 4.06 16.70 25.24
N ASP A 97 3.59 15.61 25.82
CA ASP A 97 4.38 14.70 26.66
C ASP A 97 4.50 13.31 26.01
N LYS A 98 5.39 13.22 25.02
CA LYS A 98 5.66 11.97 24.30
C LYS A 98 6.19 10.87 25.20
N TYR A 99 7.04 11.21 26.17
CA TYR A 99 7.67 10.24 27.05
C TYR A 99 6.63 9.47 27.88
N SER A 100 5.68 10.19 28.49
CA SER A 100 4.58 9.56 29.25
C SER A 100 3.71 8.67 28.37
N VAL A 101 3.40 9.09 27.14
CA VAL A 101 2.62 8.27 26.20
C VAL A 101 3.38 6.99 25.82
N THR A 102 4.67 7.09 25.48
CA THR A 102 5.52 5.93 25.20
C THR A 102 5.58 4.96 26.38
N LYS A 103 5.71 5.47 27.61
CA LYS A 103 5.68 4.62 28.82
C LYS A 103 4.36 3.88 29.00
N LYS A 104 3.22 4.50 28.66
CA LYS A 104 1.92 3.82 28.69
C LYS A 104 1.81 2.73 27.63
N ILE A 105 2.36 2.96 26.43
CA ILE A 105 2.41 1.95 25.36
C ILE A 105 3.23 0.73 25.81
N GLU A 106 4.42 0.93 26.36
CA GLU A 106 5.30 -0.14 26.86
C GLU A 106 4.66 -1.02 27.97
N GLN A 107 3.64 -0.50 28.65
CA GLN A 107 2.90 -1.20 29.70
C GLN A 107 1.74 -2.06 29.17
N ILE A 108 1.40 -1.98 27.88
CA ILE A 108 0.37 -2.83 27.29
C ILE A 108 0.82 -4.29 27.41
N ARG A 109 -0.11 -5.14 27.87
CA ARG A 109 0.09 -6.58 28.04
C ARG A 109 -1.00 -7.33 27.31
N VAL A 110 -0.64 -8.49 26.76
CA VAL A 110 -1.63 -9.35 26.12
C VAL A 110 -2.64 -9.87 27.14
N GLY A 111 -3.89 -9.94 26.70
CA GLY A 111 -5.04 -10.43 27.43
C GLY A 111 -5.58 -11.70 26.78
N SER A 112 -6.90 -11.72 26.56
CA SER A 112 -7.67 -12.93 26.28
C SER A 112 -8.15 -13.04 24.83
N SER A 113 -9.42 -12.71 24.57
CA SER A 113 -10.10 -12.80 23.26
C SER A 113 -9.91 -11.52 22.43
N THR A 114 -10.57 -11.43 21.27
CA THR A 114 -10.47 -10.31 20.31
C THR A 114 -11.84 -9.67 20.07
N ASN A 115 -12.07 -8.47 20.62
CA ASN A 115 -13.21 -7.59 20.35
C ASN A 115 -12.83 -6.46 19.40
N LEU A 116 -12.51 -6.84 18.15
CA LEU A 116 -12.04 -5.95 17.10
C LEU A 116 -12.98 -4.76 16.87
N SER A 117 -14.28 -5.04 16.69
CA SER A 117 -15.27 -4.00 16.43
C SER A 117 -15.36 -2.99 17.57
N GLY A 118 -15.29 -3.46 18.82
CA GLY A 118 -15.33 -2.61 20.00
C GLY A 118 -14.14 -1.65 20.08
N GLY A 119 -12.92 -2.17 19.94
CA GLY A 119 -11.69 -1.37 19.98
C GLY A 119 -11.64 -0.33 18.86
N TRP A 120 -11.93 -0.78 17.63
CA TRP A 120 -11.97 0.10 16.46
C TRP A 120 -13.03 1.19 16.57
N LEU A 121 -14.28 0.84 16.94
CA LEU A 121 -15.36 1.81 17.10
C LEU A 121 -15.08 2.82 18.22
N GLN A 122 -14.40 2.39 19.30
CA GLN A 122 -14.00 3.31 20.36
C GLN A 122 -12.98 4.33 19.85
N ALA A 123 -11.99 3.91 19.04
CA ALA A 123 -11.04 4.82 18.42
C ALA A 123 -11.73 5.80 17.46
N LEU A 124 -12.63 5.30 16.60
CA LEU A 124 -13.43 6.13 15.68
C LEU A 124 -14.23 7.22 16.41
N ARG A 125 -15.02 6.85 17.43
CA ARG A 125 -15.80 7.81 18.23
C ARG A 125 -14.90 8.85 18.91
N THR A 126 -13.74 8.42 19.39
CA THR A 126 -12.81 9.31 20.09
C THR A 126 -12.23 10.35 19.12
N VAL A 127 -11.75 9.92 17.94
CA VAL A 127 -11.25 10.80 16.87
C VAL A 127 -12.36 11.72 16.32
N GLU A 128 -13.57 11.20 16.17
CA GLU A 128 -14.74 11.97 15.73
C GLU A 128 -15.02 13.15 16.66
N SER A 129 -14.94 12.94 17.97
CA SER A 129 -15.19 13.95 19.01
C SER A 129 -14.16 15.09 19.06
N ALA A 130 -13.07 15.00 18.30
CA ALA A 130 -12.04 16.04 18.27
C ALA A 130 -12.60 17.35 17.71
N LYS A 131 -12.46 18.44 18.49
CA LYS A 131 -12.87 19.81 18.16
C LYS A 131 -11.90 20.54 17.21
N ALA A 132 -11.00 19.81 16.58
CA ALA A 132 -10.04 20.36 15.65
C ALA A 132 -10.63 20.31 14.23
N ASP A 133 -11.29 21.40 13.85
CA ASP A 133 -12.03 21.53 12.58
C ASP A 133 -11.10 21.44 11.35
N ASN A 134 -9.80 21.74 11.52
CA ASN A 134 -8.80 21.71 10.46
C ASN A 134 -7.76 20.57 10.63
N GLY A 135 -8.07 19.53 11.41
CA GLY A 135 -7.15 18.41 11.62
C GLY A 135 -7.52 17.18 10.79
N TYR A 136 -6.51 16.48 10.27
CA TYR A 136 -6.72 15.24 9.52
C TYR A 136 -7.03 14.09 10.47
N LYS A 137 -8.21 13.49 10.33
CA LYS A 137 -8.71 12.43 11.21
C LYS A 137 -8.43 11.05 10.61
N ARG A 138 -7.62 10.25 11.28
CA ARG A 138 -7.32 8.87 10.86
C ARG A 138 -7.34 7.89 12.02
N VAL A 139 -7.90 6.71 11.78
CA VAL A 139 -7.80 5.57 12.69
C VAL A 139 -6.91 4.50 12.06
N ILE A 140 -5.97 3.96 12.82
CA ILE A 140 -5.12 2.83 12.45
C ILE A 140 -5.53 1.65 13.32
N LEU A 141 -6.05 0.60 12.69
CA LEU A 141 -6.49 -0.64 13.33
C LEU A 141 -5.41 -1.72 13.17
N LEU A 142 -4.86 -2.21 14.29
CA LEU A 142 -3.86 -3.26 14.33
C LEU A 142 -4.48 -4.53 14.90
N THR A 143 -4.39 -5.64 14.19
CA THR A 143 -5.01 -6.91 14.62
C THR A 143 -4.28 -8.13 14.05
N ASP A 144 -4.25 -9.24 14.79
CA ASP A 144 -3.81 -10.54 14.27
C ASP A 144 -4.90 -11.62 14.30
N GLY A 145 -6.11 -11.25 14.75
CA GLY A 145 -7.22 -12.18 14.92
C GLY A 145 -8.47 -11.84 14.12
N MET A 146 -9.41 -12.79 14.13
CA MET A 146 -10.76 -12.63 13.57
C MET A 146 -11.66 -11.78 14.49
N ALA A 147 -12.62 -11.06 13.89
CA ALA A 147 -13.67 -10.39 14.65
C ALA A 147 -14.57 -11.44 15.32
N ASN A 148 -14.27 -11.77 16.59
CA ASN A 148 -14.93 -12.86 17.31
C ASN A 148 -16.02 -12.36 18.28
N THR A 149 -16.04 -11.06 18.58
CA THR A 149 -16.98 -10.43 19.53
C THR A 149 -17.44 -9.07 19.01
N GLY A 150 -18.67 -8.68 19.33
CA GLY A 150 -19.30 -7.43 18.90
C GLY A 150 -19.90 -7.53 17.49
N VAL A 151 -19.68 -6.53 16.65
CA VAL A 151 -20.09 -6.53 15.24
C VAL A 151 -19.11 -7.41 14.46
N VAL A 152 -19.57 -8.58 14.01
CA VAL A 152 -18.75 -9.54 13.26
C VAL A 152 -19.14 -9.63 11.78
N SER A 153 -20.23 -8.99 11.39
CA SER A 153 -20.73 -8.98 10.01
C SER A 153 -19.82 -8.12 9.11
N PRO A 154 -19.19 -8.69 8.06
CA PRO A 154 -18.35 -7.93 7.15
C PRO A 154 -19.08 -6.75 6.49
N ASN A 155 -20.35 -6.93 6.13
CA ASN A 155 -21.14 -5.88 5.49
C ASN A 155 -21.44 -4.71 6.43
N GLU A 156 -21.66 -4.99 7.72
CA GLU A 156 -21.87 -3.94 8.72
C GLU A 156 -20.57 -3.18 8.98
N LEU A 157 -19.44 -3.88 9.11
CA LEU A 157 -18.13 -3.26 9.31
C LEU A 157 -17.72 -2.38 8.11
N LYS A 158 -17.97 -2.84 6.87
CA LYS A 158 -17.83 -2.02 5.65
C LYS A 158 -18.67 -0.76 5.71
N LYS A 159 -19.93 -0.88 6.12
CA LYS A 159 -20.86 0.26 6.21
C LYS A 159 -20.36 1.28 7.24
N ILE A 160 -19.93 0.82 8.42
CA ILE A 160 -19.36 1.68 9.46
C ILE A 160 -18.14 2.43 8.91
N ALA A 161 -17.20 1.74 8.25
CA ALA A 161 -16.01 2.36 7.67
C ALA A 161 -16.39 3.45 6.66
N LYS A 162 -17.31 3.14 5.74
CA LYS A 162 -17.83 4.07 4.74
C LYS A 162 -18.51 5.29 5.37
N ASP A 163 -19.34 5.08 6.38
CA ASP A 163 -20.08 6.15 7.05
C ASP A 163 -19.12 7.12 7.78
N HIS A 164 -18.07 6.60 8.43
CA HIS A 164 -17.03 7.44 9.05
C HIS A 164 -16.14 8.14 8.02
N TYR A 165 -15.83 7.48 6.90
CA TYR A 165 -15.08 8.10 5.80
C TYR A 165 -15.85 9.29 5.20
N ASN A 166 -17.16 9.16 5.01
CA ASN A 166 -18.03 10.25 4.58
C ASN A 166 -18.05 11.44 5.58
N ARG A 167 -17.69 11.20 6.85
CA ARG A 167 -17.52 12.23 7.88
C ARG A 167 -16.07 12.73 8.02
N GLY A 168 -15.19 12.37 7.07
CA GLY A 168 -13.81 12.82 7.02
C GLY A 168 -12.83 11.99 7.86
N ILE A 169 -13.22 10.82 8.36
CA ILE A 169 -12.36 9.96 9.20
C ILE A 169 -11.95 8.73 8.41
N SER A 170 -10.68 8.65 8.03
CA SER A 170 -10.14 7.50 7.31
C SER A 170 -9.75 6.34 8.23
N THR A 171 -9.78 5.11 7.72
CA THR A 171 -9.35 3.91 8.46
C THR A 171 -8.30 3.14 7.68
N THR A 172 -7.10 3.02 8.25
CA THR A 172 -6.06 2.08 7.81
C THR A 172 -6.13 0.82 8.67
N THR A 173 -5.95 -0.35 8.08
CA THR A 173 -5.91 -1.64 8.79
C THR A 173 -4.57 -2.33 8.57
N ILE A 174 -3.98 -2.85 9.65
CA ILE A 174 -2.70 -3.56 9.66
C ILE A 174 -2.93 -4.94 10.28
N GLY A 175 -2.80 -5.97 9.46
CA GLY A 175 -2.95 -7.37 9.85
C GLY A 175 -1.60 -8.04 10.15
N PHE A 176 -1.49 -8.77 11.26
CA PHE A 176 -0.28 -9.49 11.66
C PHE A 176 -0.45 -11.01 11.56
N GLY A 177 0.55 -11.71 11.01
CA GLY A 177 0.54 -13.17 10.87
C GLY A 177 -0.62 -13.67 10.00
N ARG A 178 -0.88 -14.98 9.93
CA ARG A 178 -1.84 -15.55 8.96
C ARG A 178 -3.25 -15.81 9.51
N ASP A 179 -3.51 -15.43 10.76
CA ASP A 179 -4.68 -15.88 11.53
C ASP A 179 -5.84 -14.87 11.58
N PHE A 180 -5.90 -13.94 10.61
CA PHE A 180 -6.97 -12.93 10.50
C PHE A 180 -7.69 -13.01 9.14
N SER A 181 -8.87 -12.38 9.06
CA SER A 181 -9.59 -12.27 7.78
C SER A 181 -9.01 -11.12 6.94
N GLU A 182 -8.10 -11.45 6.04
CA GLU A 182 -7.49 -10.50 5.09
C GLU A 182 -8.54 -9.76 4.27
N THR A 183 -9.51 -10.50 3.74
CA THR A 183 -10.63 -9.93 3.00
C THR A 183 -11.38 -8.87 3.81
N LEU A 184 -11.68 -9.15 5.09
CA LEU A 184 -12.38 -8.21 5.95
C LEU A 184 -11.57 -6.94 6.23
N LEU A 185 -10.27 -7.05 6.51
CA LEU A 185 -9.44 -5.87 6.77
C LEU A 185 -9.27 -5.02 5.53
N LYS A 186 -8.99 -5.64 4.38
CA LYS A 186 -8.96 -4.96 3.09
C LYS A 186 -10.27 -4.23 2.83
N ASP A 187 -11.39 -4.90 3.04
CA ASP A 187 -12.72 -4.36 2.88
C ASP A 187 -13.00 -3.14 3.78
N ILE A 188 -12.58 -3.18 5.04
CA ILE A 188 -12.69 -2.05 5.98
C ILE A 188 -11.81 -0.89 5.51
N ALA A 189 -10.56 -1.14 5.15
CA ALA A 189 -9.64 -0.10 4.69
C ALA A 189 -10.13 0.57 3.41
N THR A 190 -10.54 -0.22 2.41
CA THR A 190 -11.07 0.27 1.13
C THR A 190 -12.35 1.08 1.34
N ALA A 191 -13.29 0.58 2.16
CA ALA A 191 -14.50 1.34 2.48
C ALA A 191 -14.23 2.60 3.33
N GLY A 192 -13.20 2.55 4.17
CA GLY A 192 -12.75 3.62 5.05
C GLY A 192 -11.77 4.60 4.41
N GLY A 193 -11.48 4.49 3.12
CA GLY A 193 -10.56 5.36 2.39
C GLY A 193 -9.11 5.35 2.89
N GLY A 194 -8.69 4.30 3.60
CA GLY A 194 -7.32 4.11 4.05
C GLY A 194 -6.65 2.90 3.41
N ASN A 195 -5.52 2.48 3.99
CA ASN A 195 -4.69 1.41 3.44
C ASN A 195 -4.91 0.07 4.17
N PHE A 196 -4.69 -1.03 3.45
CA PHE A 196 -4.51 -2.34 4.08
C PHE A 196 -3.05 -2.76 3.97
N TYR A 197 -2.47 -3.19 5.09
CA TYR A 197 -1.14 -3.78 5.13
C TYR A 197 -1.16 -5.13 5.82
N PHE A 198 -0.31 -6.01 5.32
CA PHE A 198 -0.03 -7.31 5.89
C PHE A 198 1.41 -7.37 6.41
N ILE A 199 1.58 -7.82 7.65
CA ILE A 199 2.87 -8.07 8.27
C ILE A 199 2.98 -9.58 8.50
N GLU A 200 3.82 -10.25 7.72
CA GLU A 200 4.06 -11.69 7.88
C GLU A 200 4.87 -11.98 9.15
N GLY A 201 5.80 -11.08 9.50
CA GLY A 201 6.61 -11.18 10.70
C GLY A 201 7.22 -9.86 11.15
N PRO A 202 7.83 -9.83 12.35
CA PRO A 202 8.38 -8.63 13.01
C PRO A 202 9.31 -7.78 12.14
N GLU A 203 10.10 -8.42 11.28
CA GLU A 203 11.05 -7.74 10.39
C GLU A 203 10.37 -6.79 9.38
N GLN A 204 9.13 -7.11 8.96
CA GLN A 204 8.35 -6.31 8.02
C GLN A 204 7.54 -5.22 8.72
N ALA A 205 7.28 -5.36 10.03
CA ALA A 205 6.39 -4.48 10.76
C ALA A 205 6.84 -3.01 10.63
N HIS A 206 8.11 -2.75 10.90
CA HIS A 206 8.72 -1.44 10.81
C HIS A 206 8.51 -0.80 9.43
N GLU A 207 8.81 -1.52 8.34
CA GLU A 207 8.64 -1.03 6.97
C GLU A 207 7.18 -0.63 6.71
N VAL A 208 6.23 -1.45 7.12
CA VAL A 208 4.79 -1.20 6.97
C VAL A 208 4.35 0.05 7.73
N PHE A 209 4.77 0.20 8.99
CA PHE A 209 4.42 1.38 9.79
C PHE A 209 5.02 2.66 9.23
N PHE A 210 6.30 2.63 8.84
CA PHE A 210 6.94 3.80 8.21
C PHE A 210 6.28 4.16 6.89
N ARG A 211 5.86 3.17 6.09
CA ARG A 211 5.10 3.41 4.87
C ARG A 211 3.78 4.12 5.16
N GLU A 212 3.03 3.67 6.17
CA GLU A 212 1.80 4.36 6.58
C GLU A 212 2.09 5.78 7.11
N PHE A 213 3.18 5.99 7.84
CA PHE A 213 3.54 7.34 8.33
C PHE A 213 3.88 8.28 7.17
N GLY A 214 4.64 7.80 6.18
CA GLY A 214 4.93 8.54 4.95
C GLY A 214 3.66 8.86 4.17
N ASP A 215 2.75 7.89 4.04
CA ASP A 215 1.45 8.07 3.38
C ASP A 215 0.58 9.13 4.08
N ILE A 216 0.59 9.16 5.42
CA ILE A 216 -0.09 10.20 6.21
C ILE A 216 0.57 11.57 5.99
N ALA A 217 1.90 11.62 5.94
CA ALA A 217 2.67 12.84 5.76
C ALA A 217 2.46 13.47 4.38
N ALA A 218 2.37 12.62 3.36
CA ALA A 218 2.24 13.02 1.97
C ALA A 218 0.79 13.34 1.59
N LEU A 219 -0.18 13.34 2.51
CA LEU A 219 -1.58 13.49 2.14
C LEU A 219 -1.88 14.86 1.50
N PHE A 220 -2.35 14.84 0.25
CA PHE A 220 -2.65 16.02 -0.55
C PHE A 220 -4.15 16.33 -0.59
N GLY A 221 -4.98 15.30 -0.72
CA GLY A 221 -6.43 15.45 -0.89
C GLY A 221 -7.22 14.31 -0.29
N GLN A 222 -8.43 14.58 0.19
CA GLN A 222 -9.32 13.56 0.76
C GLN A 222 -10.59 13.40 -0.08
N GLY A 223 -11.09 12.16 -0.15
CA GLY A 223 -12.40 11.90 -0.74
C GLY A 223 -12.43 12.10 -2.25
N LEU A 224 -11.40 11.61 -2.97
CA LEU A 224 -11.37 11.70 -4.42
C LEU A 224 -12.59 10.98 -5.01
N GLU A 225 -13.38 11.73 -5.75
CA GLU A 225 -14.50 11.24 -6.56
C GLU A 225 -14.22 11.58 -8.02
N VAL A 226 -14.32 10.58 -8.90
CA VAL A 226 -14.26 10.75 -10.36
C VAL A 226 -15.62 10.35 -10.93
N ARG A 227 -16.35 11.34 -11.41
CA ARG A 227 -17.63 11.18 -12.10
C ARG A 227 -17.40 11.10 -13.59
N LEU A 228 -17.96 10.10 -14.23
CA LEU A 228 -17.87 9.88 -15.67
C LEU A 228 -19.26 9.91 -16.29
N ARG A 229 -19.40 10.67 -17.38
CA ARG A 229 -20.58 10.68 -18.25
C ARG A 229 -20.18 10.11 -19.61
N MET A 230 -20.88 9.04 -19.99
CA MET A 230 -20.64 8.34 -21.26
C MET A 230 -21.55 8.90 -22.36
N ALA A 231 -21.03 8.98 -23.58
CA ALA A 231 -21.83 9.25 -24.76
C ALA A 231 -22.86 8.11 -25.03
N PRO A 232 -23.95 8.38 -25.77
CA PRO A 232 -24.83 7.32 -26.25
C PRO A 232 -24.05 6.22 -26.99
N GLY A 233 -24.38 4.96 -26.71
CA GLY A 233 -23.68 3.81 -27.28
C GLY A 233 -22.38 3.43 -26.57
N VAL A 234 -21.94 4.17 -25.54
CA VAL A 234 -20.74 3.85 -24.75
C VAL A 234 -21.16 3.27 -23.40
N SER A 235 -20.60 2.11 -23.04
CA SER A 235 -20.86 1.46 -21.75
C SER A 235 -19.57 0.87 -21.17
N VAL A 236 -19.52 0.70 -19.85
CA VAL A 236 -18.40 0.02 -19.20
C VAL A 236 -18.64 -1.48 -19.26
N LYS A 237 -17.71 -2.20 -19.90
CA LYS A 237 -17.72 -3.66 -19.98
C LYS A 237 -17.09 -4.30 -18.76
N GLU A 238 -15.99 -3.72 -18.29
CA GLU A 238 -15.19 -4.26 -17.21
C GLU A 238 -14.40 -3.15 -16.47
N PHE A 239 -14.29 -3.27 -15.15
CA PHE A 239 -13.37 -2.49 -14.33
C PHE A 239 -12.07 -3.28 -14.17
N LEU A 240 -10.94 -2.76 -14.66
CA LEU A 240 -9.63 -3.38 -14.45
C LEU A 240 -9.00 -2.89 -13.14
N SER A 241 -9.18 -1.62 -12.81
CA SER A 241 -8.82 -1.09 -11.49
C SER A 241 -9.86 -1.47 -10.43
N ASP A 242 -9.41 -2.07 -9.33
CA ASP A 242 -10.24 -2.40 -8.17
C ASP A 242 -10.56 -1.11 -7.38
N VAL A 243 -11.61 -0.41 -7.81
CA VAL A 243 -12.09 0.82 -7.16
C VAL A 243 -13.58 0.73 -6.81
N PRO A 244 -13.98 1.20 -5.62
CA PRO A 244 -15.38 1.37 -5.28
C PRO A 244 -16.10 2.26 -6.29
N HIS A 245 -17.27 1.81 -6.76
CA HIS A 245 -18.04 2.55 -7.76
C HIS A 245 -19.56 2.34 -7.59
N ASP A 246 -20.34 3.31 -8.07
CA ASP A 246 -21.80 3.26 -8.16
C ASP A 246 -22.30 4.04 -9.38
N TYR A 247 -23.50 3.69 -9.85
CA TYR A 247 -24.22 4.47 -10.86
C TYR A 247 -25.26 5.35 -10.18
N ARG A 248 -25.26 6.64 -10.51
CA ARG A 248 -26.22 7.62 -9.97
C ARG A 248 -27.09 8.19 -11.09
N ASP A 249 -28.39 8.34 -10.83
CA ASP A 249 -29.29 8.99 -11.76
C ASP A 249 -28.89 10.45 -11.95
N ARG A 250 -28.85 10.89 -13.21
CA ARG A 250 -28.58 12.29 -13.53
C ARG A 250 -29.81 13.10 -13.18
N GLN A 251 -29.72 13.95 -12.15
CA GLN A 251 -30.76 14.96 -11.90
C GLN A 251 -30.74 15.96 -13.06
N THR A 252 -31.69 15.83 -13.98
CA THR A 252 -32.06 16.91 -14.88
C THR A 252 -32.82 17.95 -14.05
N GLY A 253 -32.47 19.23 -14.20
CA GLY A 253 -33.15 20.31 -13.48
C GLY A 253 -34.67 20.22 -13.62
N GLU A 254 -35.38 20.58 -12.55
CA GLU A 254 -36.85 20.56 -12.48
C GLU A 254 -37.48 21.13 -13.77
N GLY A 255 -38.17 20.28 -14.55
CA GLY A 255 -38.95 20.79 -15.69
C GLY A 255 -39.21 19.89 -16.90
N SER A 256 -38.77 18.63 -16.97
CA SER A 256 -39.14 17.76 -18.11
C SER A 256 -39.90 16.51 -17.67
N THR A 257 -41.23 16.63 -17.64
CA THR A 257 -42.16 15.50 -17.68
C THR A 257 -42.17 14.89 -19.08
N ASP A 258 -41.28 13.93 -19.34
CA ASP A 258 -41.45 13.01 -20.46
C ASP A 258 -41.03 11.60 -20.04
N SER A 259 -42.01 10.72 -19.87
CA SER A 259 -41.92 9.41 -19.23
C SER A 259 -41.32 8.32 -20.13
N SER A 260 -40.45 8.69 -21.06
CA SER A 260 -39.78 7.76 -21.99
C SER A 260 -38.30 8.06 -22.21
N GLN A 261 -37.67 8.87 -21.36
CA GLN A 261 -36.21 9.03 -21.39
C GLN A 261 -35.57 7.93 -20.54
N GLU A 262 -34.76 7.07 -21.18
CA GLU A 262 -33.77 6.27 -20.47
C GLU A 262 -33.01 7.19 -19.51
N THR A 263 -33.13 6.94 -18.21
CA THR A 263 -32.40 7.70 -17.19
C THR A 263 -30.91 7.58 -17.47
N LYS A 264 -30.29 8.64 -17.98
CA LYS A 264 -28.83 8.72 -18.12
C LYS A 264 -28.24 8.62 -16.71
N LYS A 265 -27.36 7.64 -16.50
CA LYS A 265 -26.66 7.44 -15.24
C LYS A 265 -25.22 7.90 -15.35
N ASP A 266 -24.77 8.64 -14.35
CA ASP A 266 -23.36 8.98 -14.19
C ASP A 266 -22.67 7.84 -13.44
N LEU A 267 -21.50 7.43 -13.89
CA LEU A 267 -20.66 6.45 -13.18
C LEU A 267 -19.75 7.21 -12.22
N ILE A 268 -19.75 6.83 -10.94
CA ILE A 268 -18.95 7.48 -9.92
C ILE A 268 -17.91 6.50 -9.40
N LEU A 269 -16.63 6.85 -9.51
CA LEU A 269 -15.49 6.11 -8.97
C LEU A 269 -14.97 6.80 -7.71
N ARG A 270 -14.62 6.03 -6.67
CA ARG A 270 -14.05 6.55 -5.41
C ARG A 270 -12.73 5.87 -5.09
N PRO A 271 -11.62 6.31 -5.72
CA PRO A 271 -10.29 5.74 -5.49
C PRO A 271 -9.68 6.06 -4.12
N GLY A 272 -10.34 6.86 -3.27
CA GLY A 272 -9.89 7.15 -1.91
C GLY A 272 -9.13 8.47 -1.79
N ASP A 273 -8.11 8.51 -0.94
CA ASP A 273 -7.32 9.73 -0.71
C ASP A 273 -6.19 9.91 -1.74
N LEU A 274 -5.76 11.15 -1.95
CA LEU A 274 -4.66 11.55 -2.82
C LEU A 274 -3.43 11.90 -1.97
N ARG A 275 -2.26 11.40 -2.36
CA ARG A 275 -0.97 11.83 -1.79
C ARG A 275 -0.33 12.86 -2.71
N SER A 276 0.66 13.60 -2.23
CA SER A 276 1.56 14.42 -3.04
C SER A 276 2.52 13.51 -3.79
N ASP A 277 2.91 13.94 -4.99
CA ASP A 277 3.72 13.16 -5.93
C ASP A 277 3.09 11.79 -6.30
N ASP A 278 1.76 11.68 -6.13
CA ASP A 278 0.96 10.51 -6.48
C ASP A 278 0.60 10.55 -7.97
N LEU A 279 0.81 9.41 -8.64
CA LEU A 279 0.35 9.11 -9.98
C LEU A 279 -0.71 8.00 -9.89
N ARG A 280 -1.98 8.39 -9.92
CA ARG A 280 -3.11 7.46 -9.85
C ARG A 280 -3.66 7.18 -11.25
N ASN A 281 -3.54 5.93 -11.67
CA ASN A 281 -4.10 5.42 -12.93
C ASN A 281 -5.31 4.54 -12.66
N LEU A 282 -6.45 4.87 -13.27
CA LEU A 282 -7.65 4.04 -13.26
C LEU A 282 -7.94 3.56 -14.68
N VAL A 283 -8.19 2.26 -14.85
CA VAL A 283 -8.40 1.66 -16.16
C VAL A 283 -9.75 0.94 -16.22
N LEU A 284 -10.54 1.28 -17.24
CA LEU A 284 -11.82 0.67 -17.57
C LEU A 284 -11.77 0.10 -18.99
N VAL A 285 -12.50 -1.00 -19.21
CA VAL A 285 -12.80 -1.50 -20.57
C VAL A 285 -14.16 -0.94 -20.96
N LEU A 286 -14.20 -0.20 -22.06
CA LEU A 286 -15.41 0.33 -22.66
C LEU A 286 -15.88 -0.57 -23.80
N GLU A 287 -17.18 -0.80 -23.91
CA GLU A 287 -17.85 -1.27 -25.13
C GLU A 287 -18.47 -0.05 -25.82
N VAL A 288 -18.07 0.18 -27.06
CA VAL A 288 -18.53 1.31 -27.88
C VAL A 288 -19.32 0.79 -29.07
N ASP A 289 -20.59 1.16 -29.14
CA ASP A 289 -21.41 1.04 -30.34
C ASP A 289 -21.08 2.18 -31.29
N GLY A 290 -20.26 1.87 -32.29
CA GLY A 290 -19.76 2.84 -33.27
C GLY A 290 -20.85 3.62 -33.98
N ALA A 291 -21.96 2.96 -34.33
CA ALA A 291 -23.04 3.58 -35.07
C ALA A 291 -23.79 4.61 -34.20
N ALA A 292 -24.07 4.26 -32.95
CA ALA A 292 -24.73 5.16 -32.00
C ALA A 292 -23.80 6.31 -31.55
N ALA A 293 -22.53 6.00 -31.25
CA ALA A 293 -21.58 6.97 -30.76
C ALA A 293 -21.13 7.97 -31.84
N ALA A 294 -20.94 7.52 -33.09
CA ALA A 294 -20.62 8.40 -34.21
C ALA A 294 -21.80 9.33 -34.57
N ALA A 295 -23.04 8.86 -34.41
CA ALA A 295 -24.24 9.67 -34.63
C ALA A 295 -24.39 10.80 -33.61
N ALA A 296 -23.84 10.66 -32.40
CA ALA A 296 -23.77 11.71 -31.37
C ALA A 296 -22.64 12.74 -31.63
N SER A 297 -22.35 13.02 -32.91
CA SER A 297 -21.27 13.89 -33.36
C SER A 297 -21.29 15.25 -32.66
N GLY A 298 -20.15 15.64 -32.08
CA GLY A 298 -19.97 16.89 -31.34
C GLY A 298 -20.01 16.76 -29.81
N GLN A 299 -20.37 15.60 -29.26
CA GLN A 299 -20.23 15.31 -27.83
C GLN A 299 -18.92 14.54 -27.55
N PRO A 300 -18.26 14.78 -26.40
CA PRO A 300 -17.17 13.92 -25.94
C PRO A 300 -17.68 12.46 -25.78
N LEU A 301 -16.84 11.50 -26.15
CA LEU A 301 -17.07 10.07 -25.88
C LEU A 301 -17.22 9.82 -24.37
N VAL A 302 -16.37 10.50 -23.58
CA VAL A 302 -16.40 10.50 -22.12
C VAL A 302 -16.16 11.92 -21.61
N GLU A 303 -17.07 12.42 -20.78
CA GLU A 303 -16.83 13.59 -19.93
C GLU A 303 -16.48 13.10 -18.53
N ALA A 304 -15.43 13.64 -17.93
CA ALA A 304 -15.04 13.33 -16.57
C ALA A 304 -14.94 14.58 -15.70
N GLU A 305 -15.53 14.50 -14.52
CA GLU A 305 -15.40 15.50 -13.45
C GLU A 305 -14.70 14.83 -12.27
N LEU A 306 -13.61 15.43 -11.81
CA LEU A 306 -12.86 15.01 -10.64
C LEU A 306 -13.12 16.01 -9.51
N SER A 307 -13.34 15.53 -8.28
CA SER A 307 -13.51 16.37 -7.10
C SER A 307 -12.89 15.77 -5.85
N PHE A 308 -12.31 16.59 -4.98
CA PHE A 308 -11.74 16.19 -3.69
C PHE A 308 -11.61 17.40 -2.75
N TYR A 309 -11.44 17.15 -1.46
CA TYR A 309 -11.08 18.19 -0.48
C TYR A 309 -9.57 18.39 -0.45
N ASN A 310 -9.08 19.57 -0.87
CA ASN A 310 -7.66 19.89 -0.90
C ASN A 310 -7.13 20.19 0.52
N LEU A 311 -6.22 19.35 1.01
CA LEU A 311 -5.67 19.45 2.36
C LEU A 311 -4.56 20.50 2.49
N GLN A 312 -4.08 21.06 1.40
CA GLN A 312 -3.16 22.21 1.40
C GLN A 312 -3.91 23.55 1.40
N GLU A 313 -5.20 23.56 1.04
CA GLU A 313 -6.04 24.78 0.97
C GLU A 313 -7.27 24.73 1.89
N ASP A 314 -7.08 24.57 3.20
CA ASP A 314 -8.14 24.55 4.22
C ASP A 314 -9.37 23.64 3.94
N SER A 315 -9.16 22.53 3.20
CA SER A 315 -10.19 21.55 2.84
C SER A 315 -11.23 22.17 1.93
N LYS A 316 -10.82 23.13 1.09
CA LYS A 316 -11.65 23.58 -0.01
C LYS A 316 -11.87 22.44 -0.98
N MET A 317 -13.11 22.34 -1.46
CA MET A 317 -13.47 21.44 -2.54
C MET A 317 -12.81 21.93 -3.83
N GLU A 318 -11.92 21.13 -4.39
CA GLU A 318 -11.27 21.38 -5.68
C GLU A 318 -11.90 20.50 -6.74
N GLN A 319 -12.10 21.05 -7.94
CA GLN A 319 -12.73 20.36 -9.06
C GLN A 319 -11.95 20.53 -10.34
N HIS A 320 -11.85 19.45 -11.12
CA HIS A 320 -11.21 19.42 -12.43
C HIS A 320 -12.12 18.73 -13.44
N SER A 321 -12.02 19.10 -14.70
CA SER A 321 -12.78 18.48 -15.78
C SER A 321 -11.86 18.06 -16.92
N ALA A 322 -12.13 16.90 -17.50
CA ALA A 322 -11.44 16.40 -18.68
C ALA A 322 -12.46 15.77 -19.61
N ASN A 323 -12.31 16.03 -20.91
CA ASN A 323 -13.19 15.48 -21.94
C ASN A 323 -12.36 14.67 -22.92
N LEU A 324 -12.87 13.50 -23.30
CA LEU A 324 -12.24 12.61 -24.27
C LEU A 324 -13.15 12.51 -25.50
N ALA A 325 -12.68 12.96 -26.66
CA ALA A 325 -13.39 12.80 -27.92
C ALA A 325 -13.07 11.45 -28.58
N GLY A 326 -14.07 10.83 -29.21
CA GLY A 326 -13.88 9.64 -30.03
C GLY A 326 -13.64 10.02 -31.49
N LYS A 327 -12.66 9.39 -32.14
CA LYS A 327 -12.49 9.44 -33.59
C LYS A 327 -13.07 8.17 -34.18
N PHE A 328 -13.94 8.29 -35.20
CA PHE A 328 -14.65 7.17 -35.79
C PHE A 328 -14.35 7.06 -37.29
N SER A 329 -14.13 5.84 -37.76
CA SER A 329 -13.91 5.55 -39.18
C SER A 329 -14.51 4.19 -39.57
N GLU A 330 -14.72 3.94 -40.86
CA GLU A 330 -15.25 2.64 -41.33
C GLU A 330 -14.19 1.54 -41.24
N SER A 331 -12.91 1.91 -41.38
CA SER A 331 -11.75 1.04 -41.29
C SER A 331 -10.74 1.67 -40.33
N PRO A 332 -10.90 1.45 -39.01
CA PRO A 332 -10.02 2.02 -37.99
C PRO A 332 -8.58 1.60 -38.17
N THR A 333 -7.65 2.51 -37.85
CA THR A 333 -6.23 2.17 -37.81
C THR A 333 -5.93 1.21 -36.67
N GLU A 334 -4.90 0.37 -36.85
CA GLU A 334 -4.39 -0.49 -35.77
C GLU A 334 -3.47 0.25 -34.78
N GLU A 335 -3.30 1.56 -34.95
CA GLU A 335 -2.48 2.37 -34.07
C GLU A 335 -3.09 2.45 -32.67
N ARG A 336 -2.26 2.14 -31.68
CA ARG A 336 -2.66 2.08 -30.27
C ARG A 336 -1.73 2.89 -29.40
N ASN A 337 -2.30 3.58 -28.41
CA ASN A 337 -1.57 4.27 -27.37
C ASN A 337 -0.87 3.26 -26.45
N GLN A 338 0.46 3.21 -26.52
CA GLN A 338 1.27 2.24 -25.78
C GLN A 338 1.21 2.44 -24.26
N ASP A 339 1.06 3.69 -23.80
CA ASP A 339 0.91 4.00 -22.37
C ASP A 339 -0.40 3.40 -21.83
N VAL A 340 -1.52 3.57 -22.55
CA VAL A 340 -2.80 2.94 -22.16
C VAL A 340 -2.71 1.42 -22.23
N ARG A 341 -2.02 0.85 -23.22
CA ARG A 341 -1.80 -0.61 -23.30
C ARG A 341 -1.04 -1.12 -22.08
N LEU A 342 0.07 -0.47 -21.71
CA LEU A 342 0.88 -0.85 -20.55
C LEU A 342 0.04 -0.81 -19.27
N GLU A 343 -0.62 0.31 -18.99
CA GLU A 343 -1.45 0.48 -17.79
C GLU A 343 -2.60 -0.53 -17.74
N SER A 344 -3.20 -0.86 -18.88
CA SER A 344 -4.26 -1.88 -18.97
C SER A 344 -3.74 -3.28 -18.65
N LEU A 345 -2.52 -3.63 -19.09
CA LEU A 345 -1.88 -4.89 -18.75
C LEU A 345 -1.57 -4.97 -17.25
N LEU A 346 -1.01 -3.91 -16.67
CA LEU A 346 -0.67 -3.86 -15.24
C LEU A 346 -1.92 -3.93 -14.36
N ALA A 347 -3.00 -3.22 -14.73
CA ALA A 347 -4.27 -3.26 -14.02
C ALA A 347 -4.91 -4.66 -14.12
N ALA A 348 -4.94 -5.27 -15.31
CA ALA A 348 -5.47 -6.62 -15.49
C ALA A 348 -4.67 -7.67 -14.70
N SER A 349 -3.34 -7.58 -14.67
CA SER A 349 -2.49 -8.48 -13.89
C SER A 349 -2.69 -8.30 -12.38
N SER A 350 -2.85 -7.06 -11.91
CA SER A 350 -3.17 -6.78 -10.50
C SER A 350 -4.52 -7.35 -10.10
N LYS A 351 -5.54 -7.21 -10.95
CA LYS A 351 -6.85 -7.83 -10.77
C LYS A 351 -6.77 -9.36 -10.73
N ALA A 352 -5.98 -9.97 -11.61
CA ALA A 352 -5.76 -11.41 -11.62
C ALA A 352 -5.08 -11.92 -10.34
N MET A 353 -4.11 -11.18 -9.79
CA MET A 353 -3.51 -11.49 -8.48
C MET A 353 -4.56 -11.47 -7.37
N MET A 354 -5.40 -10.43 -7.32
CA MET A 354 -6.45 -10.32 -6.29
C MET A 354 -7.46 -11.47 -6.40
N GLU A 355 -7.89 -11.79 -7.62
CA GLU A 355 -8.83 -12.89 -7.86
C GLU A 355 -8.22 -14.25 -7.50
N ALA A 356 -6.95 -14.50 -7.85
CA ALA A 356 -6.25 -15.71 -7.47
C ALA A 356 -6.11 -15.83 -5.93
N SER A 357 -5.83 -14.74 -5.22
CA SER A 357 -5.81 -14.73 -3.76
C SER A 357 -7.18 -15.07 -3.17
N ARG A 358 -8.25 -14.51 -3.73
CA ARG A 358 -9.63 -14.80 -3.30
C ARG A 358 -9.98 -16.28 -3.48
N ILE A 359 -9.74 -16.83 -4.67
CA ILE A 359 -10.00 -18.23 -5.00
C ILE A 359 -9.14 -19.18 -4.14
N SER A 360 -7.88 -18.81 -3.89
CA SER A 360 -6.98 -19.57 -3.00
C SER A 360 -7.54 -19.66 -1.58
N GLY A 361 -8.11 -18.58 -1.05
CA GLY A 361 -8.79 -18.56 0.24
C GLY A 361 -9.98 -19.52 0.32
N GLU A 362 -10.65 -19.77 -0.81
CA GLU A 362 -11.76 -20.74 -0.95
C GLU A 362 -11.27 -22.19 -1.11
N ARG A 363 -9.95 -22.41 -1.02
CA ARG A 363 -9.24 -23.70 -1.15
C ARG A 363 -9.26 -24.32 -2.56
N ASP A 364 -9.61 -23.56 -3.59
CA ASP A 364 -9.46 -23.99 -4.99
C ASP A 364 -8.13 -23.49 -5.59
N LEU A 365 -7.03 -24.08 -5.13
CA LEU A 365 -5.69 -23.69 -5.55
C LEU A 365 -5.45 -23.95 -7.06
N GLY A 366 -6.23 -24.84 -7.69
CA GLY A 366 -6.15 -25.12 -9.12
C GLY A 366 -6.68 -23.95 -9.96
N ALA A 367 -7.90 -23.50 -9.64
CA ALA A 367 -8.51 -22.35 -10.32
C ALA A 367 -7.70 -21.06 -10.10
N ALA A 368 -7.19 -20.84 -8.88
CA ALA A 368 -6.33 -19.68 -8.58
C ALA A 368 -5.07 -19.66 -9.47
N ARG A 369 -4.44 -20.82 -9.65
CA ARG A 369 -3.26 -20.96 -10.52
C ARG A 369 -3.60 -20.69 -11.98
N ASP A 370 -4.74 -21.18 -12.46
CA ASP A 370 -5.13 -21.00 -13.86
C ASP A 370 -5.37 -19.51 -14.20
N VAL A 371 -5.91 -18.73 -13.26
CA VAL A 371 -6.02 -17.26 -13.37
C VAL A 371 -4.64 -16.60 -13.50
N ILE A 372 -3.66 -16.99 -12.66
CA ILE A 372 -2.30 -16.46 -12.71
C ILE A 372 -1.61 -16.81 -14.04
N ARG A 373 -1.76 -18.06 -14.51
CA ARG A 373 -1.18 -18.50 -15.80
C ARG A 373 -1.74 -17.73 -16.98
N GLN A 374 -3.05 -17.47 -17.00
CA GLN A 374 -3.67 -16.65 -18.04
C GLN A 374 -3.11 -15.22 -18.03
N ALA A 375 -2.89 -14.62 -16.85
CA ALA A 375 -2.28 -13.31 -16.73
C ALA A 375 -0.82 -13.31 -17.23
N ILE A 376 -0.01 -14.30 -16.87
CA ILE A 376 1.37 -14.47 -17.36
C ILE A 376 1.38 -14.62 -18.89
N GLN A 377 0.48 -15.44 -19.44
CA GLN A 377 0.40 -15.63 -20.89
C GLN A 377 0.04 -14.33 -21.61
N ARG A 378 -0.92 -13.55 -21.07
CA ARG A 378 -1.30 -12.25 -21.63
C ARG A 378 -0.12 -11.26 -21.64
N LEU A 379 0.65 -11.22 -20.56
CA LEU A 379 1.86 -10.40 -20.46
C LEU A 379 2.93 -10.84 -21.46
N ASN A 380 3.22 -12.14 -21.56
CA ASN A 380 4.18 -12.66 -22.54
C ASN A 380 3.82 -12.30 -23.99
N ASN A 381 2.53 -12.34 -24.33
CA ASN A 381 2.04 -11.99 -25.65
C ASN A 381 2.12 -10.48 -25.97
N ASN A 382 2.36 -9.63 -24.96
CA ASN A 382 2.47 -8.17 -25.11
C ASN A 382 3.80 -7.64 -24.57
N ARG A 383 4.82 -8.50 -24.45
CA ARG A 383 6.13 -8.16 -23.85
C ARG A 383 6.82 -7.02 -24.59
N GLU A 384 6.50 -6.80 -25.86
CA GLU A 384 7.05 -5.72 -26.68
C GLU A 384 6.61 -4.31 -26.25
N VAL A 385 5.54 -4.17 -25.46
CA VAL A 385 5.01 -2.85 -25.05
C VAL A 385 5.99 -2.13 -24.12
N GLU A 386 6.45 -2.82 -23.08
CA GLU A 386 7.47 -2.34 -22.16
C GLU A 386 8.14 -3.55 -21.47
N PRO A 387 9.23 -4.08 -22.05
CA PRO A 387 9.80 -5.35 -21.63
C PRO A 387 10.20 -5.39 -20.16
N GLU A 388 10.76 -4.32 -19.60
CA GLU A 388 11.34 -4.35 -18.27
C GLU A 388 10.28 -4.45 -17.17
N THR A 389 9.21 -3.65 -17.24
CA THR A 389 8.08 -3.69 -16.29
C THR A 389 7.25 -4.95 -16.49
N ILE A 390 7.04 -5.38 -17.73
CA ILE A 390 6.31 -6.62 -18.00
C ILE A 390 7.05 -7.82 -17.43
N ASP A 391 8.36 -7.93 -17.63
CA ASP A 391 9.17 -9.02 -17.07
C ASP A 391 9.16 -9.01 -15.54
N ARG A 392 9.23 -7.82 -14.92
CA ARG A 392 9.09 -7.68 -13.46
C ARG A 392 7.73 -8.19 -12.96
N MET A 393 6.64 -7.86 -13.67
CA MET A 393 5.29 -8.32 -13.29
C MET A 393 5.11 -9.82 -13.51
N ILE A 394 5.66 -10.38 -14.59
CA ILE A 394 5.71 -11.84 -14.83
C ILE A 394 6.46 -12.53 -13.70
N GLY A 395 7.60 -11.99 -13.26
CA GLY A 395 8.36 -12.52 -12.13
C GLY A 395 7.52 -12.63 -10.85
N ARG A 396 6.78 -11.56 -10.50
CA ARG A 396 5.88 -11.55 -9.33
C ARG A 396 4.75 -12.58 -9.44
N LEU A 397 4.11 -12.67 -10.60
CA LEU A 397 3.05 -13.67 -10.85
C LEU A 397 3.61 -15.10 -10.76
N SER A 398 4.82 -15.33 -11.28
CA SER A 398 5.48 -16.63 -11.24
C SER A 398 5.87 -17.04 -9.82
N ASP A 399 6.34 -16.11 -8.99
CA ASP A 399 6.59 -16.37 -7.57
C ASP A 399 5.29 -16.70 -6.83
N MET A 400 4.20 -15.98 -7.13
CA MET A 400 2.88 -16.28 -6.57
C MET A 400 2.38 -17.67 -7.00
N GLU A 401 2.55 -18.02 -8.27
CA GLU A 401 2.23 -19.36 -8.79
C GLU A 401 3.00 -20.45 -8.05
N ARG A 402 4.32 -20.29 -7.89
CA ARG A 402 5.18 -21.25 -7.17
C ARG A 402 4.72 -21.44 -5.72
N ASN A 403 4.37 -20.35 -5.04
CA ASN A 403 3.87 -20.42 -3.67
C ASN A 403 2.54 -21.21 -3.58
N LEU A 404 1.65 -21.08 -4.57
CA LEU A 404 0.43 -21.88 -4.64
C LEU A 404 0.73 -23.37 -4.89
N GLU A 405 1.73 -23.70 -5.71
CA GLU A 405 2.18 -25.07 -5.96
C GLU A 405 2.78 -25.73 -4.70
N ASP A 406 3.63 -25.02 -3.97
CA ASP A 406 4.21 -25.52 -2.72
C ASP A 406 3.10 -25.83 -1.69
N ASN A 407 2.11 -24.94 -1.58
CA ASN A 407 0.95 -25.14 -0.71
C ASN A 407 0.08 -26.33 -1.16
N LEU A 408 -0.11 -26.54 -2.46
CA LEU A 408 -0.81 -27.71 -3.03
C LEU A 408 -0.10 -29.01 -2.68
N ILE A 409 1.24 -29.04 -2.79
CA ILE A 409 2.05 -30.22 -2.46
C ILE A 409 1.95 -30.54 -0.97
N ILE A 410 2.02 -29.53 -0.11
CA ILE A 410 1.86 -29.69 1.34
C ILE A 410 0.46 -30.22 1.67
N ALA A 411 -0.60 -29.63 1.11
CA ALA A 411 -1.97 -30.06 1.33
C ALA A 411 -2.20 -31.52 0.88
N ARG A 412 -1.64 -31.92 -0.27
CA ARG A 412 -1.69 -33.31 -0.75
C ARG A 412 -0.92 -34.27 0.15
N LYS A 413 0.27 -33.89 0.63
CA LYS A 413 1.04 -34.71 1.59
C LYS A 413 0.30 -34.89 2.90
N GLN A 414 -0.39 -33.86 3.39
CA GLN A 414 -1.22 -33.92 4.60
C GLN A 414 -2.47 -34.80 4.43
N MET A 415 -3.11 -34.78 3.26
CA MET A 415 -4.23 -35.69 2.97
C MET A 415 -3.81 -37.16 2.84
N MET A 416 -2.59 -37.43 2.40
CA MET A 416 -2.05 -38.80 2.33
C MET A 416 -1.51 -39.32 3.68
N ALA A 417 -1.14 -38.43 4.59
CA ALA A 417 -0.72 -38.78 5.95
C ALA A 417 -1.93 -38.75 6.91
N GLY A 418 -2.72 -39.83 6.92
CA GLY A 418 -3.77 -40.01 7.91
C GLY A 418 -3.22 -40.00 9.35
N ALA A 419 -3.81 -39.16 10.19
CA ALA A 419 -3.83 -39.22 11.66
C ALA A 419 -2.61 -39.82 12.39
N SER A 420 -1.42 -39.22 12.26
CA SER A 420 -0.41 -39.12 13.34
C SER A 420 0.88 -38.52 12.76
N ASP A 421 1.17 -37.26 13.06
CA ASP A 421 2.44 -36.83 13.70
C ASP A 421 2.53 -35.29 13.69
N SER A 422 2.15 -34.67 14.79
CA SER A 422 2.31 -33.24 15.04
C SER A 422 3.75 -32.93 15.45
N ARG A 423 4.73 -33.17 14.57
CA ARG A 423 6.15 -32.92 14.89
C ARG A 423 7.09 -32.56 13.73
N ALA A 424 6.56 -32.04 12.63
CA ALA A 424 7.38 -31.59 11.50
C ALA A 424 7.11 -30.13 11.12
N PHE A 425 7.54 -29.18 11.96
CA PHE A 425 7.72 -27.78 11.54
C PHE A 425 8.96 -27.20 12.23
N ARG A 426 10.13 -27.64 11.77
CA ARG A 426 11.44 -27.06 12.08
C ARG A 426 12.39 -27.36 10.91
N SER A 427 12.19 -26.68 9.79
CA SER A 427 13.17 -26.68 8.70
C SER A 427 12.83 -25.61 7.66
N VAL A 428 13.17 -24.35 7.96
CA VAL A 428 13.71 -23.44 6.95
C VAL A 428 14.81 -22.64 7.64
N TYR A 429 15.97 -22.54 7.01
CA TYR A 429 17.20 -21.83 7.42
C TYR A 429 18.14 -22.56 8.40
N LYS A 430 18.83 -23.58 7.90
CA LYS A 430 20.24 -23.79 8.26
C LYS A 430 21.10 -23.19 7.15
N ALA A 431 21.78 -22.08 7.43
CA ALA A 431 22.93 -21.67 6.64
C ALA A 431 24.15 -22.44 7.17
N GLU A 432 24.84 -23.18 6.30
CA GLU A 432 25.96 -24.07 6.66
C GLU A 432 27.33 -23.34 6.71
N ALA A 433 27.40 -22.02 6.49
CA ALA A 433 28.63 -21.25 6.63
C ALA A 433 28.77 -20.60 8.02
N GLY A 434 29.94 -20.74 8.63
CA GLY A 434 30.27 -20.03 9.88
C GLY A 434 30.32 -18.51 9.67
N VAL A 435 29.81 -17.76 10.66
CA VAL A 435 29.86 -16.28 10.67
C VAL A 435 31.30 -15.81 10.81
N HIS A 436 31.74 -14.84 9.99
CA HIS A 436 33.11 -14.34 9.94
C HIS A 436 33.20 -12.80 9.90
N ASN A 437 34.40 -12.26 10.18
CA ASN A 437 34.64 -10.82 10.30
C ASN A 437 34.99 -10.06 9.01
N ARG A 438 34.94 -10.72 7.84
CA ARG A 438 35.18 -10.02 6.57
C ARG A 438 34.15 -8.91 6.34
N ILE A 439 34.62 -7.76 5.84
CA ILE A 439 33.81 -6.58 5.51
C ILE A 439 33.42 -6.66 4.03
N LEU A 440 32.13 -6.52 3.74
CA LEU A 440 31.65 -6.31 2.37
C LEU A 440 31.61 -4.81 2.07
N GLU A 441 32.17 -4.38 0.96
CA GLU A 441 32.07 -3.01 0.47
C GLU A 441 31.26 -3.01 -0.83
N HIS A 442 30.24 -2.16 -0.91
CA HIS A 442 29.35 -2.10 -2.07
C HIS A 442 28.96 -0.66 -2.41
N SER A 443 29.01 -0.30 -3.70
CA SER A 443 28.53 1.00 -4.18
C SER A 443 27.06 0.91 -4.55
N LEU A 444 26.26 1.85 -4.05
CA LEU A 444 24.86 2.03 -4.42
C LEU A 444 24.77 3.16 -5.44
N GLU A 445 24.37 2.81 -6.66
CA GLU A 445 24.29 3.74 -7.79
C GLU A 445 22.83 4.04 -8.17
N GLY A 446 22.56 5.23 -8.71
CA GLY A 446 21.26 5.56 -9.32
C GLY A 446 20.18 5.94 -8.29
N GLN A 447 19.05 5.24 -8.28
CA GLN A 447 17.94 5.49 -7.35
C GLN A 447 17.64 4.23 -6.53
N LEU A 448 17.44 4.38 -5.21
CA LEU A 448 17.03 3.30 -4.32
C LEU A 448 15.55 3.45 -3.98
N ASP A 449 14.71 2.91 -4.84
CA ASP A 449 13.26 2.94 -4.76
C ASP A 449 12.66 1.53 -4.58
N LEU A 450 11.33 1.44 -4.51
CA LEU A 450 10.60 0.15 -4.47
C LEU A 450 11.08 -0.88 -5.52
N TYR A 451 11.64 -0.44 -6.66
CA TYR A 451 12.07 -1.30 -7.74
C TYR A 451 13.50 -1.81 -7.58
N LYS A 452 14.43 -0.98 -7.08
CA LYS A 452 15.84 -1.38 -6.88
C LYS A 452 16.09 -2.08 -5.54
N CYS A 453 15.19 -1.88 -4.57
CA CYS A 453 15.28 -2.50 -3.24
C CYS A 453 15.43 -4.04 -3.24
N PRO A 454 14.66 -4.82 -4.02
CA PRO A 454 14.80 -6.28 -4.05
C PRO A 454 16.19 -6.76 -4.47
N GLU A 455 16.84 -6.05 -5.41
CA GLU A 455 18.19 -6.40 -5.89
C GLU A 455 19.22 -6.26 -4.78
N VAL A 456 19.19 -5.13 -4.07
CA VAL A 456 20.07 -4.87 -2.92
C VAL A 456 19.81 -5.87 -1.80
N LYS A 457 18.53 -6.20 -1.50
CA LYS A 457 18.19 -7.25 -0.51
C LYS A 457 18.77 -8.61 -0.91
N ASN A 458 18.67 -9.00 -2.18
CA ASN A 458 19.18 -10.28 -2.67
C ASN A 458 20.71 -10.34 -2.70
N LEU A 459 21.38 -9.23 -3.03
CA LEU A 459 22.83 -9.10 -2.87
C LEU A 459 23.25 -9.38 -1.43
N VAL A 460 22.64 -8.66 -0.48
CA VAL A 460 22.96 -8.80 0.94
C VAL A 460 22.68 -10.23 1.42
N ARG A 461 21.53 -10.82 1.07
CA ARG A 461 21.19 -12.19 1.46
C ARG A 461 22.23 -13.20 1.04
N ARG A 462 22.70 -13.13 -0.22
CA ARG A 462 23.78 -14.02 -0.69
C ARG A 462 25.05 -13.87 0.14
N HIS A 463 25.40 -12.65 0.55
CA HIS A 463 26.57 -12.44 1.42
C HIS A 463 26.33 -12.89 2.86
N LEU A 464 25.11 -12.72 3.39
CA LEU A 464 24.73 -13.28 4.69
C LEU A 464 24.83 -14.81 4.68
N GLU A 465 24.38 -15.48 3.63
CA GLU A 465 24.52 -16.94 3.45
C GLU A 465 25.99 -17.39 3.44
N ASN A 466 26.88 -16.53 2.95
CA ASN A 466 28.33 -16.75 2.93
C ASN A 466 29.03 -16.37 4.25
N GLY A 467 28.30 -15.99 5.30
CA GLY A 467 28.83 -15.73 6.64
C GLY A 467 29.23 -14.28 6.93
N TYR A 468 28.93 -13.32 6.05
CA TYR A 468 29.21 -11.90 6.30
C TYR A 468 28.33 -11.33 7.43
N ARG A 469 28.93 -10.46 8.24
CA ARG A 469 28.23 -9.67 9.26
C ARG A 469 28.62 -8.19 9.30
N PHE A 470 29.64 -7.76 8.54
CA PHE A 470 30.03 -6.35 8.45
C PHE A 470 29.92 -5.87 7.01
N MET A 471 29.26 -4.73 6.79
CA MET A 471 29.04 -4.16 5.46
C MET A 471 29.22 -2.64 5.45
N ILE A 472 29.77 -2.12 4.36
CA ILE A 472 29.91 -0.69 4.06
C ILE A 472 29.19 -0.43 2.73
N PHE A 473 28.21 0.48 2.73
CA PHE A 473 27.55 0.94 1.53
C PHE A 473 27.99 2.36 1.19
N ASP A 474 28.58 2.50 0.01
CA ASP A 474 28.97 3.78 -0.58
C ASP A 474 27.79 4.37 -1.35
N MET A 475 27.38 5.59 -0.98
CA MET A 475 26.25 6.30 -1.56
C MET A 475 26.67 7.45 -2.48
N THR A 476 27.95 7.50 -2.88
CA THR A 476 28.48 8.57 -3.74
C THR A 476 27.63 8.78 -5.00
N ASP A 477 27.27 7.69 -5.68
CA ASP A 477 26.53 7.73 -6.94
C ASP A 477 25.01 7.54 -6.76
N LEU A 478 24.51 7.68 -5.52
CA LEU A 478 23.10 7.53 -5.20
C LEU A 478 22.38 8.89 -5.25
N SER A 479 21.51 9.03 -6.24
CA SER A 479 20.79 10.28 -6.55
C SER A 479 19.45 10.45 -5.81
N TYR A 480 18.82 9.34 -5.38
CA TYR A 480 17.49 9.35 -4.76
C TYR A 480 17.24 8.10 -3.91
N VAL A 481 16.46 8.25 -2.84
CA VAL A 481 15.98 7.15 -1.98
C VAL A 481 14.52 7.42 -1.59
N ASP A 482 13.63 6.44 -1.71
CA ASP A 482 12.24 6.53 -1.23
C ASP A 482 12.04 5.83 0.14
N SER A 483 10.78 5.75 0.60
CA SER A 483 10.44 5.04 1.85
C SER A 483 10.76 3.54 1.82
N SER A 484 10.75 2.91 0.64
CA SER A 484 11.14 1.51 0.44
C SER A 484 12.65 1.33 0.53
N GLY A 485 13.42 2.28 -0.02
CA GLY A 485 14.88 2.31 0.03
C GLY A 485 15.40 2.44 1.45
N ILE A 486 14.83 3.38 2.20
CA ILE A 486 15.09 3.54 3.63
C ILE A 486 14.72 2.26 4.40
N GLY A 487 13.52 1.71 4.18
CA GLY A 487 13.07 0.47 4.83
C GLY A 487 14.02 -0.70 4.54
N THR A 488 14.54 -0.78 3.31
CA THR A 488 15.52 -1.78 2.90
C THR A 488 16.84 -1.63 3.65
N MET A 489 17.35 -0.41 3.80
CA MET A 489 18.58 -0.16 4.58
C MET A 489 18.40 -0.54 6.05
N ILE A 490 17.25 -0.22 6.65
CA ILE A 490 16.95 -0.57 8.04
C ILE A 490 16.90 -2.09 8.20
N GLN A 491 16.23 -2.78 7.28
CA GLN A 491 16.12 -4.23 7.28
C GLN A 491 17.51 -4.91 7.18
N ILE A 492 18.38 -4.42 6.28
CA ILE A 492 19.75 -4.91 6.13
C ILE A 492 20.56 -4.67 7.42
N SER A 493 20.43 -3.48 8.02
CA SER A 493 21.07 -3.15 9.30
C SER A 493 20.65 -4.12 10.41
N ASN A 494 19.36 -4.46 10.50
CA ASN A 494 18.85 -5.41 11.49
C ASN A 494 19.34 -6.84 11.23
N TRP A 495 19.36 -7.31 9.98
CA TRP A 495 19.91 -8.63 9.63
C TRP A 495 21.37 -8.78 10.08
N LEU A 496 22.17 -7.72 9.92
CA LEU A 496 23.57 -7.70 10.34
C LEU A 496 23.68 -7.64 11.88
N LYS A 497 22.91 -6.77 12.55
CA LYS A 497 22.87 -6.66 14.02
C LYS A 497 22.53 -7.98 14.71
N ASN A 498 21.54 -8.72 14.19
CA ASN A 498 21.15 -10.04 14.71
C ASN A 498 22.27 -11.10 14.64
N ARG A 499 23.32 -10.83 13.86
CA ARG A 499 24.52 -11.68 13.72
C ARG A 499 25.75 -11.07 14.42
N GLY A 500 25.53 -10.08 15.30
CA GLY A 500 26.59 -9.32 15.97
C GLY A 500 27.42 -8.48 15.00
N GLY A 501 26.76 -7.99 13.95
CA GLY A 501 27.33 -7.28 12.82
C GLY A 501 26.90 -5.81 12.73
N LEU A 502 27.39 -5.11 11.72
CA LEU A 502 27.11 -3.67 11.53
C LEU A 502 27.07 -3.28 10.05
N LEU A 503 26.15 -2.38 9.72
CA LEU A 503 26.10 -1.65 8.46
C LEU A 503 26.62 -0.22 8.67
N ILE A 504 27.52 0.24 7.81
CA ILE A 504 27.98 1.63 7.74
C ILE A 504 27.59 2.23 6.39
N LEU A 505 27.01 3.42 6.42
CA LEU A 505 26.71 4.20 5.21
C LEU A 505 27.78 5.28 5.04
N VAL A 506 28.32 5.41 3.82
CA VAL A 506 29.36 6.41 3.52
C VAL A 506 29.02 7.27 2.33
N ASN A 507 29.58 8.48 2.30
CA ASN A 507 29.35 9.47 1.25
C ASN A 507 27.86 9.78 1.04
N VAL A 508 27.08 9.86 2.12
CA VAL A 508 25.66 10.23 2.05
C VAL A 508 25.57 11.73 1.79
N GLN A 509 25.04 12.12 0.63
CA GLN A 509 25.07 13.52 0.17
C GLN A 509 23.74 13.99 -0.42
N GLY A 510 23.54 15.31 -0.48
CA GLY A 510 22.45 15.94 -1.21
C GLY A 510 21.05 15.62 -0.65
N ASN A 511 20.11 15.23 -1.53
CA ASN A 511 18.73 14.94 -1.13
C ASN A 511 18.62 13.68 -0.26
N VAL A 512 19.54 12.73 -0.43
CA VAL A 512 19.57 11.49 0.37
C VAL A 512 19.92 11.81 1.82
N GLU A 513 20.91 12.66 2.04
CA GLU A 513 21.29 13.12 3.39
C GLU A 513 20.13 13.85 4.10
N LYS A 514 19.47 14.76 3.39
CA LYS A 514 18.28 15.47 3.91
C LYS A 514 17.17 14.51 4.31
N LEU A 515 16.92 13.47 3.51
CA LEU A 515 15.93 12.45 3.83
C LEU A 515 16.29 11.68 5.12
N PHE A 516 17.55 11.27 5.29
CA PHE A 516 18.01 10.61 6.52
C PHE A 516 17.88 11.53 7.75
N GLN A 517 18.18 12.83 7.61
CA GLN A 517 18.03 13.82 8.69
C GLN A 517 16.56 14.12 9.02
N MET A 518 15.70 14.33 8.02
CA MET A 518 14.26 14.59 8.23
C MET A 518 13.54 13.40 8.84
N SER A 519 13.98 12.18 8.55
CA SER A 519 13.45 10.94 9.12
C SER A 519 14.09 10.55 10.46
N LYS A 520 15.04 11.33 10.98
CA LYS A 520 15.82 11.05 12.20
C LYS A 520 16.49 9.68 12.22
N LEU A 521 16.94 9.24 11.04
CA LEU A 521 17.62 7.95 10.87
C LEU A 521 19.13 8.04 11.12
N ASP A 522 19.64 9.25 11.35
CA ASP A 522 20.97 9.52 11.88
C ASP A 522 21.24 8.80 13.21
N GLU A 523 20.19 8.52 13.99
CA GLU A 523 20.28 7.74 15.25
C GLU A 523 20.36 6.21 15.03
N PHE A 524 20.01 5.71 13.84
CA PHE A 524 19.85 4.26 13.56
C PHE A 524 21.01 3.64 12.78
N PHE A 525 21.72 4.44 11.99
CA PHE A 525 22.85 4.03 11.17
C PHE A 525 24.14 4.68 11.64
N VAL A 526 25.25 3.99 11.38
CA VAL A 526 26.58 4.59 11.53
C VAL A 526 26.95 5.22 10.20
N PHE A 527 27.19 6.53 10.21
CA PHE A 527 27.63 7.30 9.05
C PHE A 527 29.13 7.59 9.14
N LYS A 528 29.82 7.55 8.01
CA LYS A 528 31.23 7.95 7.89
C LYS A 528 31.46 8.70 6.57
N ASP A 529 32.41 9.63 6.58
CA ASP A 529 32.64 10.49 5.43
C ASP A 529 33.28 9.76 4.25
N THR A 530 34.01 8.67 4.49
CA THR A 530 34.69 7.90 3.43
C THR A 530 34.68 6.40 3.70
N VAL A 531 34.72 5.58 2.64
CA VAL A 531 34.90 4.12 2.75
C VAL A 531 36.13 3.78 3.60
N ALA A 532 37.24 4.53 3.46
CA ALA A 532 38.46 4.32 4.23
C ALA A 532 38.24 4.51 5.75
N SER A 533 37.55 5.58 6.16
CA SER A 533 37.23 5.82 7.56
C SER A 533 36.24 4.80 8.15
N ALA A 534 35.30 4.31 7.34
CA ALA A 534 34.40 3.22 7.72
C ALA A 534 35.13 1.89 7.92
N ARG A 535 36.07 1.57 7.03
CA ARG A 535 36.88 0.36 7.14
C ARG A 535 37.72 0.34 8.41
N LEU A 536 38.39 1.44 8.73
CA LEU A 536 39.18 1.56 9.96
C LEU A 536 38.31 1.37 11.21
N PHE A 537 37.15 2.01 11.25
CA PHE A 537 36.22 1.88 12.36
C PHE A 537 35.71 0.44 12.55
N LEU A 538 35.38 -0.28 11.47
CA LEU A 538 34.99 -1.70 11.57
C LEU A 538 36.16 -2.59 12.01
N GLN A 539 37.38 -2.29 11.57
CA GLN A 539 38.58 -3.03 11.98
C GLN A 539 38.84 -2.91 13.48
N GLU A 540 38.66 -1.71 14.07
CA GLU A 540 38.76 -1.50 15.52
C GLU A 540 37.69 -2.30 16.30
N ILE A 541 36.45 -2.33 15.80
CA ILE A 541 35.36 -3.13 16.39
C ILE A 541 35.67 -4.63 16.32
N ILE A 542 36.16 -5.10 15.18
CA ILE A 542 36.52 -6.50 14.98
C ILE A 542 37.65 -6.90 15.93
N GLN A 543 38.70 -6.09 16.00
CA GLN A 543 39.87 -6.36 16.82
C GLN A 543 39.54 -6.37 18.32
N SER A 544 38.79 -5.38 18.81
CA SER A 544 38.35 -5.35 20.21
C SER A 544 37.45 -6.52 20.60
N ALA A 545 36.61 -7.01 19.68
CA ALA A 545 35.77 -8.18 19.89
C ALA A 545 36.56 -9.50 19.89
N GLU A 546 37.69 -9.57 19.17
CA GLU A 546 38.61 -10.71 19.17
C GLU A 546 39.48 -10.74 20.43
N GLU A 547 39.96 -9.58 20.89
CA GLU A 547 40.72 -9.43 22.14
C GLU A 547 39.89 -9.73 23.40
N SER A 548 38.58 -9.50 23.35
CA SER A 548 37.65 -9.82 24.46
C SER A 548 37.24 -11.30 24.54
N ARG A 549 37.65 -12.12 23.56
CA ARG A 549 37.33 -13.56 23.45
C ARG A 549 38.53 -14.48 23.68
N GLY A 550 39.75 -13.94 23.69
CA GLY A 550 40.98 -14.64 24.11
C GLY A 550 41.19 -14.49 25.61
#